data_AF-A0A4R6JAD1-F1
#
_entry.id   AF-A0A4R6JAD1-F1
#
_cell.length_a   1.000
_cell.length_b   1.000
_cell.length_c   1.000
_cell.angle_alpha   90.00
_cell.angle_beta   90.00
_cell.angle_gamma   90.00
#
_symmetry.space_group_name_H-M   'P 1'
#
loop_
_entity.id
_entity.type
_entity.pdbx_description
1 polymer ?
#
loop_
_entity_poly.entity_id
_entity_poly.type
_entity_poly.pdbx_seq_one_letter_code
_entity_poly.pdbx_strand_id
1 'polypeptide(L)'
;MDGNLREQFDRAVGDDPGADPAVLAHAAITEGGRVRRRRRMTAAGGVAAGLIAVLSVVALRPGAPEPAAPPVTIAAAMMPLAAANCTPGRVVSGVTEVAMFLEDSATGQQRAAIRSALDGDKRVKSFDFENRREAYERFKALWSDSPDFVASVAPKDVPESFRVKLVDDSVSTRFEAQYAAMPGVVDVVGRICPSPEPPGVVK
;
A
#
# COMPACT_ATOMS: atom_id res chain seq x y z
N MET A 1 -43.48 -7.85 12.79
CA MET A 1 -42.67 -7.87 11.55
C MET A 1 -43.57 -8.42 10.48
N ASP A 2 -44.10 -7.54 9.64
CA ASP A 2 -45.23 -7.80 8.75
C ASP A 2 -44.90 -8.82 7.66
N GLY A 3 -45.64 -9.94 7.65
CA GLY A 3 -45.47 -11.03 6.68
C GLY A 3 -45.66 -10.59 5.22
N ASN A 4 -46.35 -9.48 5.00
CA ASN A 4 -46.62 -8.90 3.68
C ASN A 4 -45.33 -8.42 2.99
N LEU A 5 -44.33 -7.93 3.74
CA LEU A 5 -43.07 -7.44 3.14
C LEU A 5 -42.19 -8.59 2.64
N ARG A 6 -42.18 -9.73 3.33
CA ARG A 6 -41.42 -10.91 2.87
C ARG A 6 -42.03 -11.50 1.61
N GLU A 7 -43.35 -11.65 1.56
CA GLU A 7 -44.02 -12.16 0.34
C GLU A 7 -43.85 -11.22 -0.86
N GLN A 8 -43.82 -9.90 -0.64
CA GLN A 8 -43.55 -8.95 -1.71
C GLN A 8 -42.09 -9.01 -2.18
N PHE A 9 -41.15 -9.22 -1.26
CA PHE A 9 -39.74 -9.36 -1.59
C PHE A 9 -39.46 -10.67 -2.32
N ASP A 10 -40.01 -11.78 -1.85
CA ASP A 10 -39.82 -13.11 -2.46
C ASP A 10 -40.46 -13.17 -3.86
N ARG A 11 -41.59 -12.50 -4.07
CA ARG A 11 -42.17 -12.33 -5.42
C ARG A 11 -41.31 -11.45 -6.33
N ALA A 12 -40.73 -10.38 -5.80
CA ALA A 12 -39.88 -9.48 -6.58
C ALA A 12 -38.52 -10.11 -6.97
N VAL A 13 -38.00 -11.02 -6.14
CA VAL A 13 -36.73 -11.72 -6.39
C VAL A 13 -36.93 -13.01 -7.18
N GLY A 14 -38.06 -13.70 -7.02
CA GLY A 14 -38.34 -14.97 -7.70
C GLY A 14 -38.44 -14.88 -9.23
N ASP A 15 -38.80 -13.70 -9.75
CA ASP A 15 -38.91 -13.43 -11.20
C ASP A 15 -37.67 -12.71 -11.78
N ASP A 16 -36.65 -12.42 -10.96
CA ASP A 16 -35.39 -11.82 -11.44
C ASP A 16 -34.43 -12.93 -11.88
N PRO A 17 -34.13 -13.07 -13.19
CA PRO A 17 -33.20 -14.10 -13.68
C PRO A 17 -31.77 -13.91 -13.17
N GLY A 18 -31.48 -12.82 -12.47
CA GLY A 18 -30.14 -12.45 -12.02
C GLY A 18 -29.30 -11.95 -13.18
N ALA A 19 -28.59 -10.85 -12.98
CA ALA A 19 -27.66 -10.36 -14.01
C ALA A 19 -26.40 -11.24 -14.02
N ASP A 20 -25.99 -11.66 -15.22
CA ASP A 20 -24.77 -12.46 -15.42
C ASP A 20 -23.57 -11.72 -14.80
N PRO A 21 -22.84 -12.34 -13.85
CA PRO A 21 -21.71 -11.72 -13.17
C PRO A 21 -20.62 -11.23 -14.13
N ALA A 22 -20.44 -11.92 -15.27
CA ALA A 22 -19.49 -11.52 -16.30
C ALA A 22 -19.97 -10.27 -17.06
N VAL A 23 -21.28 -10.14 -17.29
CA VAL A 23 -21.86 -8.94 -17.92
C VAL A 23 -21.83 -7.75 -16.95
N LEU A 24 -22.10 -7.97 -15.66
CA LEU A 24 -21.97 -6.93 -14.62
C LEU A 24 -20.52 -6.47 -14.46
N ALA A 25 -19.56 -7.40 -14.46
CA ALA A 25 -18.14 -7.06 -14.42
C ALA A 25 -17.73 -6.30 -15.68
N HIS A 26 -18.19 -6.74 -16.86
CA HIS A 26 -17.87 -6.07 -18.12
C HIS A 26 -18.48 -4.66 -18.19
N ALA A 27 -19.73 -4.46 -17.75
CA ALA A 27 -20.37 -3.15 -17.68
C ALA A 27 -19.72 -2.24 -16.63
N ALA A 28 -19.34 -2.78 -15.46
CA ALA A 28 -18.62 -2.02 -14.44
C ALA A 28 -17.21 -1.61 -14.90
N ILE A 29 -16.54 -2.45 -15.70
CA ILE A 29 -15.21 -2.16 -16.27
C ILE A 29 -15.30 -1.16 -17.42
N THR A 30 -16.34 -1.23 -18.26
CA THR A 30 -16.49 -0.38 -19.46
C THR A 30 -17.19 0.97 -19.19
N GLU A 31 -18.16 1.02 -18.27
CA GLU A 31 -18.94 2.22 -17.95
C GLU A 31 -18.64 2.83 -16.57
N GLY A 32 -17.80 2.18 -15.76
CA GLY A 32 -17.50 2.48 -14.34
C GLY A 32 -16.80 3.80 -14.03
N GLY A 33 -16.91 4.82 -14.88
CA GLY A 33 -16.36 6.15 -14.65
C GLY A 33 -17.38 7.28 -14.45
N ARG A 34 -18.68 7.08 -14.70
CA ARG A 34 -19.62 8.23 -14.80
C ARG A 34 -21.01 8.11 -14.18
N VAL A 35 -21.26 7.18 -13.25
CA VAL A 35 -22.56 7.13 -12.53
C VAL A 35 -22.62 8.12 -11.35
N ARG A 36 -22.10 9.35 -11.54
CA ARG A 36 -22.30 10.45 -10.58
C ARG A 36 -22.48 11.81 -11.25
N ARG A 37 -23.44 11.93 -12.16
CA ARG A 37 -24.24 13.16 -12.37
C ARG A 37 -25.27 12.96 -13.48
N ARG A 38 -26.56 12.91 -13.09
CA ARG A 38 -27.77 13.37 -13.80
C ARG A 38 -28.97 12.43 -13.55
N ARG A 39 -29.52 12.46 -12.33
CA ARG A 39 -30.96 12.23 -12.13
C ARG A 39 -31.65 13.59 -11.96
N ARG A 40 -31.79 14.29 -13.08
CA ARG A 40 -32.89 15.22 -13.40
C ARG A 40 -33.00 15.20 -14.93
N MET A 41 -33.61 14.14 -15.46
CA MET A 41 -34.05 14.12 -16.85
C MET A 41 -35.29 14.99 -16.95
N THR A 42 -35.18 16.05 -17.74
CA THR A 42 -36.31 16.77 -18.35
C THR A 42 -37.04 15.83 -19.30
N ALA A 43 -38.37 15.84 -19.18
CA ALA A 43 -39.30 15.30 -20.16
C ALA A 43 -39.33 16.15 -21.45
N ALA A 44 -39.97 15.60 -22.49
CA ALA A 44 -40.22 16.15 -23.84
C ALA A 44 -39.00 16.10 -24.78
N GLY A 45 -39.06 15.65 -26.03
CA GLY A 45 -40.17 15.53 -26.98
C GLY A 45 -39.76 16.27 -28.26
N GLY A 46 -39.57 15.55 -29.37
CA GLY A 46 -39.76 16.08 -30.75
C GLY A 46 -38.62 16.81 -31.50
N VAL A 47 -38.29 16.24 -32.68
CA VAL A 47 -38.16 16.87 -34.02
C VAL A 47 -36.89 17.67 -34.44
N ALA A 48 -36.24 17.11 -35.50
CA ALA A 48 -35.60 17.71 -36.69
C ALA A 48 -34.24 18.44 -36.69
N ALA A 49 -33.64 18.29 -37.89
CA ALA A 49 -32.70 19.14 -38.60
C ALA A 49 -31.20 18.94 -38.32
N GLY A 50 -30.48 18.67 -39.42
CA GLY A 50 -29.07 18.33 -39.44
C GLY A 50 -28.14 19.50 -39.16
N LEU A 51 -26.96 19.15 -38.66
CA LEU A 51 -25.77 19.97 -38.65
C LEU A 51 -24.57 19.05 -38.90
N ILE A 52 -23.77 19.40 -39.90
CA ILE A 52 -22.49 18.77 -40.24
C ILE A 52 -21.55 18.99 -39.06
N ALA A 53 -21.26 17.93 -38.30
CA ALA A 53 -20.24 17.93 -37.26
C ALA A 53 -18.95 17.33 -37.85
N VAL A 54 -17.98 18.19 -38.15
CA VAL A 54 -16.62 17.77 -38.48
C VAL A 54 -16.01 17.19 -37.20
N LEU A 55 -16.03 15.87 -37.06
CA LEU A 55 -15.40 15.18 -35.94
C LEU A 55 -13.88 15.17 -36.15
N SER A 56 -13.21 16.15 -35.55
CA SER A 56 -11.76 16.12 -35.33
C SER A 56 -11.48 14.99 -34.33
N VAL A 57 -10.90 13.87 -34.79
CA VAL A 57 -10.43 12.82 -33.88
C VAL A 57 -9.13 13.30 -33.25
N VAL A 58 -9.23 14.12 -32.21
CA VAL A 58 -8.12 14.33 -31.27
C VAL A 58 -7.98 13.02 -30.50
N ALA A 59 -6.97 12.23 -30.87
CA ALA A 59 -6.55 11.07 -30.12
C ALA A 59 -6.01 11.54 -28.74
N LEU A 60 -6.94 11.71 -27.79
CA LEU A 60 -6.61 11.77 -26.38
C LEU A 60 -5.94 10.44 -26.04
N ARG A 61 -4.61 10.46 -25.93
CA ARG A 61 -3.84 9.38 -25.32
C ARG A 61 -4.44 9.14 -23.93
N PRO A 62 -5.03 7.97 -23.64
CA PRO A 62 -5.45 7.67 -22.29
C PRO A 62 -4.21 7.66 -21.39
N GLY A 63 -4.29 8.39 -20.28
CA GLY A 63 -3.25 8.42 -19.27
C GLY A 63 -2.88 7.02 -18.81
N ALA A 64 -1.60 6.82 -18.48
CA ALA A 64 -1.10 5.57 -17.96
C ALA A 64 -1.95 5.12 -16.75
N PRO A 65 -2.30 3.83 -16.65
CA PRO A 65 -3.01 3.31 -15.49
C PRO A 65 -2.15 3.52 -14.24
N GLU A 66 -2.76 4.14 -13.22
CA GLU A 66 -2.19 4.23 -11.89
C GLU A 66 -1.97 2.80 -11.36
N PRO A 67 -0.74 2.43 -10.93
CA PRO A 67 -0.47 1.07 -10.49
C PRO A 67 -1.36 0.75 -9.29
N ALA A 68 -2.10 -0.34 -9.41
CA ALA A 68 -2.91 -0.88 -8.32
C ALA A 68 -2.04 -1.00 -7.06
N ALA A 69 -2.57 -0.52 -5.93
CA ALA A 69 -1.90 -0.66 -4.64
C ALA A 69 -1.49 -2.14 -4.43
N PRO A 70 -0.22 -2.42 -4.05
CA PRO A 70 0.25 -3.79 -3.95
C PRO A 70 -0.56 -4.55 -2.89
N PRO A 71 -0.72 -5.87 -3.06
CA PRO A 71 -1.35 -6.71 -2.04
C PRO A 71 -0.61 -6.56 -0.72
N VAL A 72 -1.34 -6.57 0.40
CA VAL A 72 -0.74 -6.57 1.75
C VAL A 72 0.12 -7.83 1.87
N THR A 73 1.43 -7.68 1.73
CA THR A 73 2.39 -8.78 1.80
C THR A 73 2.58 -9.20 3.25
N ILE A 74 3.07 -10.43 3.48
CA ILE A 74 3.47 -10.89 4.83
C ILE A 74 4.53 -9.94 5.41
N ALA A 75 5.38 -9.33 4.57
CA ALA A 75 6.31 -8.28 4.96
C ALA A 75 5.61 -7.05 5.57
N ALA A 76 4.45 -6.63 5.00
CA ALA A 76 3.62 -5.57 5.57
C ALA A 76 2.98 -5.97 6.91
N ALA A 77 2.66 -7.26 7.11
CA ALA A 77 2.13 -7.79 8.37
C ALA A 77 3.21 -7.96 9.47
N MET A 78 4.48 -8.08 9.09
CA MET A 78 5.61 -8.18 10.05
C MET A 78 6.10 -6.84 10.58
N MET A 79 5.45 -5.75 10.20
CA MET A 79 5.60 -4.46 10.86
C MET A 79 4.87 -4.48 12.21
N PRO A 80 5.55 -4.35 13.36
CA PRO A 80 4.83 -4.03 14.58
C PRO A 80 4.11 -2.70 14.38
N LEU A 81 2.81 -2.70 14.67
CA LEU A 81 2.00 -1.48 14.77
C LEU A 81 2.51 -0.55 15.90
N ALA A 82 3.32 -1.07 16.81
CA ALA A 82 3.88 -0.32 17.92
C ALA A 82 5.32 -0.75 18.20
N ALA A 83 6.29 0.13 17.97
CA ALA A 83 7.18 0.40 19.10
C ALA A 83 6.33 1.15 20.13
N ALA A 84 6.53 0.95 21.43
CA ALA A 84 5.71 1.54 22.51
C ALA A 84 5.64 3.09 22.49
N ASN A 85 6.41 3.71 21.60
CA ASN A 85 6.61 5.13 21.35
C ASN A 85 6.16 5.56 19.93
N CYS A 86 5.48 4.68 19.19
CA CYS A 86 4.86 5.01 17.90
C CYS A 86 3.38 5.31 18.11
N THR A 87 2.94 6.52 17.75
CA THR A 87 1.52 6.89 17.72
C THR A 87 0.86 6.37 16.44
N PRO A 88 -0.27 5.65 16.51
CA PRO A 88 -1.04 5.31 15.31
C PRO A 88 -1.72 6.57 14.77
N GLY A 89 -1.29 7.06 13.60
CA GLY A 89 -1.90 8.21 12.93
C GLY A 89 -1.32 8.43 11.53
N ARG A 90 -2.13 8.89 10.58
CA ARG A 90 -1.67 9.25 9.24
C ARG A 90 -0.85 10.54 9.34
N VAL A 91 0.48 10.42 9.36
CA VAL A 91 1.39 11.56 9.20
C VAL A 91 2.10 11.41 7.85
N VAL A 92 2.05 12.47 7.05
CA VAL A 92 2.67 12.57 5.72
C VAL A 92 4.15 13.00 5.78
N SER A 93 4.73 12.98 6.98
CA SER A 93 6.12 13.36 7.30
C SER A 93 6.56 12.69 8.62
N GLY A 94 7.86 12.65 8.92
CA GLY A 94 8.40 12.11 10.19
C GLY A 94 9.12 10.75 10.11
N VAL A 95 9.30 10.17 8.92
CA VAL A 95 10.01 8.90 8.75
C VAL A 95 11.51 9.11 8.93
N THR A 96 12.04 8.72 10.09
CA THR A 96 13.48 8.77 10.38
C THR A 96 14.10 7.37 10.52
N GLU A 97 13.29 6.33 10.57
CA GLU A 97 13.75 4.94 10.60
C GLU A 97 13.15 4.16 9.44
N VAL A 98 13.98 3.40 8.74
CA VAL A 98 13.59 2.63 7.55
C VAL A 98 14.02 1.18 7.73
N ALA A 99 13.14 0.26 7.33
CA ALA A 99 13.44 -1.15 7.19
C ALA A 99 13.55 -1.47 5.69
N MET A 100 14.73 -1.86 5.25
CA MET A 100 14.96 -2.34 3.88
C MET A 100 15.05 -3.86 3.91
N PHE A 101 13.99 -4.52 3.48
CA PHE A 101 13.89 -5.98 3.46
C PHE A 101 14.55 -6.55 2.20
N LEU A 102 15.23 -7.67 2.38
CA LEU A 102 15.92 -8.35 1.31
C LEU A 102 15.12 -9.52 0.77
N GLU A 103 15.33 -9.83 -0.51
CA GLU A 103 14.87 -11.09 -1.10
C GLU A 103 15.51 -12.28 -0.37
N ASP A 104 14.79 -13.41 -0.29
CA ASP A 104 15.34 -14.66 0.25
C ASP A 104 16.57 -15.15 -0.54
N SER A 105 16.63 -14.83 -1.83
CA SER A 105 17.73 -15.13 -2.75
C SER A 105 18.85 -14.09 -2.76
N ALA A 106 18.79 -13.05 -1.93
CA ALA A 106 19.78 -11.98 -1.93
C ALA A 106 21.21 -12.52 -1.70
N THR A 107 22.05 -12.36 -2.70
CA THR A 107 23.43 -12.86 -2.70
C THR A 107 24.32 -12.07 -1.74
N GLY A 108 25.46 -12.66 -1.35
CA GLY A 108 26.49 -11.93 -0.60
C GLY A 108 26.97 -10.66 -1.30
N GLN A 109 27.06 -10.68 -2.63
CA GLN A 109 27.45 -9.52 -3.43
C GLN A 109 26.39 -8.41 -3.41
N GLN A 110 25.10 -8.74 -3.54
CA GLN A 110 24.00 -7.77 -3.42
C GLN A 110 23.98 -7.14 -2.02
N ARG A 111 24.14 -7.95 -0.96
CA ARG A 111 24.24 -7.45 0.42
C ARG A 111 25.43 -6.51 0.62
N ALA A 112 26.59 -6.84 0.05
CA ALA A 112 27.77 -5.99 0.10
C ALA A 112 27.58 -4.67 -0.69
N ALA A 113 26.91 -4.73 -1.84
CA ALA A 113 26.59 -3.54 -2.63
C ALA A 113 25.63 -2.60 -1.89
N ILE A 114 24.59 -3.13 -1.25
CA ILE A 114 23.67 -2.35 -0.42
C ILE A 114 24.42 -1.72 0.77
N ARG A 115 25.24 -2.50 1.48
CA ARG A 115 26.07 -1.98 2.59
C ARG A 115 26.97 -0.84 2.13
N SER A 116 27.69 -1.01 1.02
CA SER A 116 28.56 0.03 0.48
C SER A 116 27.80 1.28 0.04
N ALA A 117 26.58 1.12 -0.48
CA ALA A 117 25.73 2.25 -0.83
C ALA A 117 25.28 3.02 0.43
N LEU A 118 24.86 2.30 1.47
CA LEU A 118 24.45 2.89 2.76
C LEU A 118 25.62 3.62 3.45
N ASP A 119 26.83 3.05 3.45
CA ASP A 119 28.03 3.67 4.01
C ASP A 119 28.38 5.01 3.32
N GLY A 120 28.12 5.12 2.02
CA GLY A 120 28.38 6.33 1.23
C GLY A 120 27.25 7.35 1.22
N ASP A 121 26.09 7.03 1.80
CA ASP A 121 24.88 7.85 1.68
C ASP A 121 24.79 8.89 2.81
N LYS A 122 24.93 10.17 2.44
CA LYS A 122 24.87 11.29 3.41
C LYS A 122 23.51 11.44 4.09
N ARG A 123 22.46 10.79 3.59
CA ARG A 123 21.13 10.77 4.22
C ARG A 123 21.04 9.76 5.36
N VAL A 124 22.01 8.84 5.47
CA VAL A 124 22.04 7.79 6.49
C VAL A 124 22.84 8.28 7.69
N LYS A 125 22.20 8.27 8.85
CA LYS A 125 22.83 8.55 10.14
C LYS A 125 23.54 7.32 10.70
N SER A 126 22.92 6.16 10.58
CA SER A 126 23.47 4.87 10.97
C SER A 126 22.66 3.74 10.34
N PHE A 127 23.23 2.55 10.22
CA PHE A 127 22.46 1.36 9.83
C PHE A 127 23.05 0.10 10.43
N ASP A 128 22.19 -0.89 10.63
CA ASP A 128 22.55 -2.23 11.09
C ASP A 128 21.96 -3.27 10.14
N PHE A 129 22.68 -4.39 9.98
CA PHE A 129 22.16 -5.54 9.26
C PHE A 129 21.55 -6.51 10.27
N GLU A 130 20.27 -6.80 10.09
CA GLU A 130 19.52 -7.77 10.88
C GLU A 130 19.40 -9.05 10.07
N ASN A 131 20.12 -10.09 10.51
CA ASN A 131 20.01 -11.40 9.87
C ASN A 131 18.68 -12.08 10.25
N ARG A 132 18.35 -13.15 9.52
CA ARG A 132 17.08 -13.87 9.67
C ARG A 132 16.79 -14.32 11.11
N ARG A 133 17.82 -14.78 11.82
CA ARG A 133 17.70 -15.21 13.22
C ARG A 133 17.35 -14.03 14.12
N GLU A 134 18.09 -12.94 14.02
CA GLU A 134 17.83 -11.71 14.79
C GLU A 134 16.44 -11.14 14.49
N ALA A 135 16.05 -11.13 13.21
CA ALA A 135 14.73 -10.67 12.78
C ALA A 135 13.61 -11.53 13.39
N TYR A 136 13.78 -12.85 13.45
CA TYR A 136 12.80 -13.75 14.08
C TYR A 136 12.72 -13.56 15.59
N GLU A 137 13.85 -13.38 16.28
CA GLU A 137 13.85 -13.08 17.72
C GLU A 137 13.14 -11.76 18.01
N ARG A 138 13.42 -10.72 17.20
CA ARG A 138 12.71 -9.44 17.29
C ARG A 138 11.21 -9.61 17.02
N PHE A 139 10.84 -10.39 16.00
CA PHE A 139 9.44 -10.68 15.68
C PHE A 139 8.70 -11.32 16.87
N LYS A 140 9.29 -12.33 17.51
CA LYS A 140 8.73 -12.95 18.72
C LYS A 140 8.52 -11.95 19.86
N ALA A 141 9.50 -11.06 20.06
CA ALA A 141 9.41 -10.03 21.10
C ALA A 141 8.31 -9.01 20.82
N LEU A 142 8.13 -8.62 19.55
CA LEU A 142 7.11 -7.64 19.13
C LEU A 142 5.68 -8.18 19.21
N TRP A 143 5.51 -9.48 18.98
CA TRP A 143 4.21 -10.15 19.00
C TRP A 143 4.06 -11.07 20.22
N SER A 144 4.73 -10.73 21.33
CA SER A 144 4.67 -11.49 22.57
C SER A 144 3.25 -11.63 23.11
N ASP A 145 2.40 -10.64 22.84
CA ASP A 145 0.99 -10.59 23.26
C ASP A 145 0.08 -11.41 22.34
N SER A 146 0.63 -12.04 21.29
CA SER A 146 -0.10 -12.85 20.30
C SER A 146 0.66 -14.14 19.97
N PRO A 147 0.81 -15.06 20.95
CA PRO A 147 1.63 -16.27 20.79
C PRO A 147 1.12 -17.20 19.66
N ASP A 148 -0.20 -17.27 19.44
CA ASP A 148 -0.77 -18.06 18.34
C ASP A 148 -0.34 -17.51 16.97
N PHE A 149 -0.22 -16.19 16.83
CA PHE A 149 0.29 -15.57 15.61
C PHE A 149 1.77 -15.87 15.43
N VAL A 150 2.56 -15.77 16.50
CA VAL A 150 3.98 -16.12 16.47
C VAL A 150 4.19 -17.59 16.06
N ALA A 151 3.36 -18.50 16.55
CA ALA A 151 3.42 -19.92 16.21
C ALA A 151 3.07 -20.20 14.74
N SER A 152 2.30 -19.33 14.10
CA SER A 152 1.91 -19.46 12.68
C SER A 152 2.99 -19.02 11.69
N VAL A 153 4.04 -18.32 12.17
CA VAL A 153 5.11 -17.76 11.34
C VAL A 153 6.38 -18.59 11.51
N ALA A 154 6.87 -19.19 10.42
CA ALA A 154 8.15 -19.88 10.46
C ALA A 154 9.33 -18.87 10.39
N PRO A 155 10.49 -19.18 10.98
CA PRO A 155 11.68 -18.31 10.89
C PRO A 155 12.10 -17.98 9.47
N LYS A 156 11.85 -18.89 8.52
CA LYS A 156 12.13 -18.68 7.10
C LYS A 156 11.23 -17.60 6.47
N ASP A 157 10.07 -17.32 7.04
CA ASP A 157 9.12 -16.35 6.50
C ASP A 157 9.44 -14.92 6.97
N VAL A 158 10.43 -14.75 7.86
CA VAL A 158 10.95 -13.45 8.28
C VAL A 158 12.17 -13.09 7.43
N PRO A 159 12.10 -12.07 6.55
CA PRO A 159 13.22 -11.69 5.70
C PRO A 159 14.35 -11.00 6.47
N GLU A 160 15.57 -11.13 5.93
CA GLU A 160 16.71 -10.29 6.37
C GLU A 160 16.43 -8.82 6.05
N SER A 161 16.99 -7.91 6.84
CA SER A 161 16.82 -6.48 6.56
C SER A 161 18.01 -5.63 6.95
N PHE A 162 18.15 -4.49 6.27
CA PHE A 162 18.92 -3.36 6.79
C PHE A 162 17.99 -2.43 7.57
N ARG A 163 18.31 -2.18 8.83
CA ARG A 163 17.64 -1.22 9.70
C ARG A 163 18.42 0.09 9.61
N VAL A 164 17.82 1.11 8.99
CA VAL A 164 18.48 2.36 8.64
C VAL A 164 17.88 3.50 9.43
N LYS A 165 18.71 4.36 10.01
CA LYS A 165 18.32 5.64 10.57
C LYS A 165 18.72 6.74 9.60
N LEU A 166 17.76 7.57 9.22
CA LEU A 166 17.96 8.73 8.37
C LEU A 166 18.37 9.95 9.22
N VAL A 167 19.06 10.88 8.58
CA VAL A 167 19.46 12.15 9.22
C VAL A 167 18.26 13.07 9.48
N ASP A 168 17.25 13.02 8.61
CA ASP A 168 15.98 13.76 8.73
C ASP A 168 14.86 13.02 7.97
N ASP A 169 13.62 13.49 8.10
CA ASP A 169 12.44 12.86 7.48
C ASP A 169 12.17 13.31 6.04
N SER A 170 12.65 14.49 5.67
CA SER A 170 12.46 15.09 4.33
C SER A 170 13.20 14.31 3.24
N VAL A 171 14.17 13.47 3.63
CA VAL A 171 14.95 12.64 2.72
C VAL A 171 14.37 11.25 2.50
N SER A 172 13.36 10.83 3.27
CA SER A 172 12.81 9.46 3.27
C SER A 172 12.29 9.01 1.90
N THR A 173 11.45 9.80 1.22
CA THR A 173 10.89 9.44 -0.10
C THR A 173 11.97 9.21 -1.16
N ARG A 174 13.01 10.06 -1.19
CA ARG A 174 14.13 9.89 -2.13
C ARG A 174 15.03 8.72 -1.75
N PHE A 175 15.13 8.41 -0.46
CA PHE A 175 15.84 7.24 0.03
C PHE A 175 15.12 5.96 -0.42
N GLU A 176 13.83 5.84 -0.11
CA GLU A 176 12.99 4.70 -0.47
C GLU A 176 13.03 4.42 -1.99
N ALA A 177 12.80 5.44 -2.81
CA ALA A 177 12.82 5.30 -4.27
C ALA A 177 14.16 4.78 -4.82
N GLN A 178 15.28 5.19 -4.22
CA GLN A 178 16.60 4.72 -4.65
C GLN A 178 16.85 3.27 -4.25
N TYR A 179 16.60 2.92 -3.00
CA TYR A 179 16.96 1.60 -2.47
C TYR A 179 15.97 0.51 -2.88
N ALA A 180 14.69 0.86 -3.10
CA ALA A 180 13.71 -0.07 -3.66
C ALA A 180 14.08 -0.54 -5.09
N ALA A 181 14.91 0.22 -5.81
CA ALA A 181 15.41 -0.15 -7.12
C ALA A 181 16.69 -1.01 -7.09
N MET A 182 17.28 -1.25 -5.91
CA MET A 182 18.52 -2.02 -5.80
C MET A 182 18.27 -3.53 -5.92
N PRO A 183 19.11 -4.28 -6.66
CA PRO A 183 18.97 -5.73 -6.75
C PRO A 183 19.06 -6.43 -5.39
N GLY A 184 18.14 -7.34 -5.12
CA GLY A 184 18.05 -8.08 -3.86
C GLY A 184 17.29 -7.36 -2.75
N VAL A 185 16.75 -6.16 -3.01
CA VAL A 185 15.79 -5.48 -2.13
C VAL A 185 14.38 -5.83 -2.58
N VAL A 186 13.57 -6.37 -1.68
CA VAL A 186 12.17 -6.73 -1.97
C VAL A 186 11.21 -5.61 -1.56
N ASP A 187 11.53 -4.88 -0.48
CA ASP A 187 10.67 -3.83 0.04
C ASP A 187 11.48 -2.84 0.87
N VAL A 188 11.03 -1.58 0.87
CA VAL A 188 11.59 -0.53 1.72
C VAL A 188 10.44 0.17 2.41
N VAL A 189 10.41 0.05 3.74
CA VAL A 189 9.28 0.55 4.52
C VAL A 189 9.78 1.49 5.60
N GLY A 190 9.32 2.74 5.51
CA GLY A 190 9.52 3.76 6.52
C GLY A 190 8.67 3.55 7.77
N ARG A 191 9.22 3.90 8.92
CA ARG A 191 8.50 4.07 10.18
C ARG A 191 8.66 5.49 10.69
N ILE A 192 7.58 5.99 11.26
CA ILE A 192 7.60 7.22 12.05
C ILE A 192 7.96 6.82 13.47
N CYS A 193 9.20 7.09 13.85
CA CYS A 193 9.66 7.01 15.23
C CYS A 193 10.06 8.44 15.62
N PRO A 194 9.47 9.06 16.66
CA PRO A 194 10.07 10.26 17.22
C PRO A 194 11.47 9.88 17.69
N SER A 195 12.52 10.46 17.09
CA SER A 195 13.85 10.43 17.69
C SER A 195 13.71 10.95 19.12
N PRO A 196 14.34 10.33 20.14
CA PRO A 196 14.46 11.00 21.42
C PRO A 196 15.21 12.31 21.13
N GLU A 197 14.48 13.42 21.18
CA GLU A 197 15.08 14.74 21.28
C GLU A 197 15.96 14.69 22.54
N PRO A 198 17.21 15.17 22.52
CA PRO A 198 17.95 15.34 23.77
C PRO A 198 17.07 16.18 24.71
N PRO A 199 16.91 15.78 25.99
CA PRO A 199 15.96 16.44 26.87
C PRO A 199 16.24 17.94 26.94
N GLY A 200 15.33 18.72 26.38
CA GLY A 200 15.13 20.15 26.63
C GLY A 200 16.32 21.07 26.34
N VAL A 201 16.34 21.67 25.15
CA VAL A 201 16.68 23.10 25.09
C VAL A 201 15.36 23.85 25.30
N VAL A 202 15.08 24.16 26.57
CA VAL A 202 14.02 25.10 26.92
C VAL A 202 14.50 26.49 26.46
N LYS A 203 13.72 27.15 25.61
CA LYS A 203 13.86 28.58 25.32
C LYS A 203 12.73 29.34 25.98
#